data_AF-C7R4E3-F1
#
_entry.id   AF-C7R4E3-F1
#
_cell.length_a   1.000
_cell.length_b   1.000
_cell.length_c   1.000
_cell.angle_alpha   90.00
_cell.angle_beta   90.00
_cell.angle_gamma   90.00
#
_symmetry.space_group_name_H-M   'P 1'
#
loop_
_entity.id
_entity.type
_entity.pdbx_description
1 polymer ?
#
loop_
_entity_poly.entity_id
_entity_poly.type
_entity_poly.pdbx_seq_one_letter_code
_entity_poly.pdbx_strand_id
1 'polypeptide(L)'
;MIARVAKAMNEKEKGFTLIELLVVIIIIGILAAIAIPVFMNQRQKAVDSSVRSDLRTLATQVEDFWVENQAYPTDQTEFDAMGVATSTGNTFVYTNDGQSYTIVGTNDNGDAASTAEGGITYNSAAGGLQP
;
A
#
# COMPACT_ATOMS: atom_id res chain seq x y z
N MET A 1 62.25 13.42 24.38
CA MET A 1 61.29 12.30 24.26
C MET A 1 59.95 12.72 23.64
N ILE A 2 59.48 13.96 23.85
CA ILE A 2 58.17 14.48 23.40
C ILE A 2 58.04 14.62 21.86
N ALA A 3 59.12 14.96 21.13
CA ALA A 3 59.06 15.17 19.67
C ALA A 3 58.71 13.92 18.85
N ARG A 4 59.00 12.71 19.35
CA ARG A 4 58.63 11.44 18.69
C ARG A 4 57.15 11.12 18.83
N VAL A 5 56.53 11.54 19.94
CA VAL A 5 55.11 11.32 20.21
C VAL A 5 54.24 12.22 19.34
N ALA A 6 54.63 13.49 19.17
CA ALA A 6 53.91 14.43 18.30
C ALA A 6 53.89 14.00 16.81
N LYS A 7 54.99 13.46 16.29
CA LYS A 7 55.05 12.96 14.90
C LYS A 7 54.16 11.73 14.68
N ALA A 8 54.11 10.82 15.66
CA ALA A 8 53.26 9.63 15.59
C ALA A 8 51.76 9.93 15.71
N MET A 9 51.38 11.11 16.22
CA MET A 9 49.98 11.55 16.27
C MET A 9 49.52 12.14 14.92
N ASN A 10 50.41 12.81 14.19
CA ASN A 10 50.09 13.46 12.90
C ASN A 10 50.02 12.48 11.71
N GLU A 11 50.67 11.31 11.80
CA GLU A 11 50.63 10.27 10.75
C GLU A 11 49.38 9.36 10.84
N LYS A 12 48.54 9.56 11.87
CA LYS A 12 47.34 8.74 12.13
C LYS A 12 46.04 9.35 11.61
N GLU A 13 46.04 10.62 11.22
CA GLU A 13 44.87 11.26 10.62
C GLU A 13 44.88 11.05 9.09
N LYS A 14 44.56 9.82 8.67
CA LYS A 14 44.29 9.53 7.27
C LYS A 14 42.88 10.05 6.94
N GLY A 15 42.80 11.11 6.13
CA GLY A 15 41.55 11.60 5.57
C GLY A 15 40.95 10.64 4.54
N PHE A 16 39.64 10.74 4.33
CA PHE A 16 38.91 9.98 3.31
C PHE A 16 39.31 10.46 1.92
N THR A 17 39.60 9.55 0.98
CA THR A 17 39.94 9.93 -0.39
C THR A 17 38.68 10.15 -1.24
N LEU A 18 38.75 11.07 -2.20
CA LEU A 18 37.64 11.30 -3.13
C LEU A 18 37.30 10.04 -3.94
N ILE A 19 38.30 9.20 -4.24
CA ILE A 19 38.10 7.95 -4.98
C ILE A 19 37.30 6.93 -4.15
N GLU A 20 37.48 6.89 -2.83
CA GLU A 20 36.72 5.99 -1.94
C GLU A 20 35.25 6.40 -1.92
N LEU A 21 34.94 7.71 -1.83
CA LEU A 21 33.56 8.17 -1.91
C LEU A 21 32.97 7.95 -3.30
N LEU A 22 33.76 8.14 -4.36
CA LEU A 22 33.32 7.95 -5.75
C LEU A 22 32.90 6.49 -6.02
N VAL A 23 33.69 5.51 -5.57
CA VAL A 23 33.33 4.10 -5.74
C VAL A 23 32.07 3.75 -4.94
N VAL A 24 31.92 4.28 -3.73
CA VAL A 24 30.74 4.02 -2.88
C VAL A 24 29.46 4.54 -3.52
N ILE A 25 29.44 5.78 -4.03
CA ILE A 25 28.24 6.32 -4.68
C ILE A 25 27.90 5.60 -5.98
N ILE A 26 28.89 5.08 -6.72
CA ILE A 26 28.66 4.27 -7.91
C ILE A 26 27.96 2.96 -7.53
N ILE A 27 28.45 2.27 -6.49
CA ILE A 27 27.84 1.02 -6.03
C ILE A 27 26.41 1.26 -5.53
N ILE A 28 26.19 2.29 -4.70
CA ILE A 28 24.85 2.65 -4.21
C ILE A 28 23.93 3.03 -5.39
N GLY A 29 24.45 3.73 -6.40
CA GLY A 29 23.71 4.09 -7.60
C GLY A 29 23.23 2.88 -8.39
N ILE A 30 24.09 1.86 -8.58
CA ILE A 30 23.72 0.61 -9.27
C ILE A 30 22.66 -0.15 -8.47
N LEU A 31 22.84 -0.26 -7.15
CA LEU A 31 21.87 -0.94 -6.28
C LEU A 31 20.52 -0.21 -6.27
N ALA A 32 20.52 1.11 -6.17
CA ALA A 32 19.30 1.93 -6.19
C ALA A 32 18.54 1.82 -7.52
N ALA A 33 19.26 1.79 -8.65
CA ALA A 33 18.64 1.67 -9.97
C ALA A 33 17.80 0.39 -10.13
N ILE A 34 18.24 -0.72 -9.51
CA ILE A 34 17.49 -1.99 -9.52
C ILE A 34 16.45 -2.02 -8.40
N ALA A 35 16.80 -1.54 -7.20
CA ALA A 35 15.96 -1.65 -6.02
C ALA A 35 14.71 -0.77 -6.08
N ILE A 36 14.81 0.46 -6.59
CA ILE A 36 13.69 1.41 -6.64
C ILE A 36 12.50 0.87 -7.44
N PRO A 37 12.63 0.43 -8.71
CA PRO A 37 11.48 -0.05 -9.47
C PRO A 37 10.87 -1.32 -8.85
N VAL A 38 11.70 -2.22 -8.32
CA VAL A 38 11.22 -3.43 -7.62
C VAL A 38 10.44 -3.05 -6.36
N PHE A 39 10.98 -2.14 -5.55
CA PHE A 39 10.31 -1.66 -4.34
C PHE A 39 8.98 -1.00 -4.64
N MET A 40 8.90 -0.15 -5.69
CA MET A 40 7.65 0.48 -6.10
C MET A 40 6.60 -0.54 -6.53
N ASN A 41 6.98 -1.56 -7.29
CA ASN A 41 6.06 -2.64 -7.68
C ASN A 41 5.57 -3.47 -6.49
N GLN A 42 6.47 -3.77 -5.55
CA GLN A 42 6.11 -4.52 -4.33
C GLN A 42 5.18 -3.70 -3.43
N ARG A 43 5.40 -2.39 -3.33
CA ARG A 43 4.50 -1.49 -2.59
C ARG A 43 3.11 -1.48 -3.20
N GLN A 44 2.99 -1.37 -4.53
CA GLN A 44 1.69 -1.43 -5.20
C GLN A 44 0.98 -2.76 -4.93
N LYS A 45 1.68 -3.89 -5.07
CA LYS A 45 1.10 -5.21 -4.77
C LYS A 45 0.64 -5.35 -3.31
N ALA A 46 1.37 -4.76 -2.37
CA ALA A 46 0.97 -4.75 -0.97
C ALA A 46 -0.30 -3.92 -0.74
N VAL A 47 -0.42 -2.78 -1.43
CA VAL A 47 -1.63 -1.95 -1.43
C VAL A 47 -2.81 -2.71 -2.02
N ASP A 48 -2.65 -3.30 -3.21
CA ASP A 48 -3.70 -4.10 -3.85
C ASP A 48 -4.15 -5.27 -2.97
N SER A 49 -3.19 -5.94 -2.31
CA SER A 49 -3.47 -7.03 -1.39
C SER A 49 -4.23 -6.55 -0.15
N SER A 50 -3.93 -5.35 0.35
CA SER A 50 -4.64 -4.73 1.48
C SER A 50 -6.10 -4.47 1.10
N VAL A 51 -6.34 -3.81 -0.05
CA VAL A 51 -7.69 -3.53 -0.55
C VAL A 51 -8.47 -4.82 -0.79
N ARG A 52 -7.86 -5.84 -1.41
CA ARG A 52 -8.50 -7.17 -1.60
C ARG A 52 -8.87 -7.84 -0.27
N SER A 53 -8.05 -7.69 0.77
CA SER A 53 -8.31 -8.27 2.09
C SER A 53 -9.51 -7.59 2.75
N ASP A 54 -9.53 -6.26 2.73
CA ASP A 54 -10.63 -5.47 3.29
C ASP A 54 -11.94 -5.74 2.53
N LEU A 55 -11.92 -5.80 1.19
CA LEU A 55 -13.11 -6.12 0.39
C LEU A 55 -13.74 -7.48 0.76
N ARG A 56 -12.93 -8.50 1.07
CA ARG A 56 -13.47 -9.80 1.52
C ARG A 56 -14.12 -9.69 2.90
N THR A 57 -13.49 -8.93 3.79
CA THR A 57 -14.01 -8.66 5.13
C THR A 57 -15.32 -7.88 5.05
N LEU A 58 -15.42 -6.92 4.13
CA LEU A 58 -16.63 -6.12 3.90
C LEU A 58 -17.74 -6.94 3.25
N ALA A 59 -17.41 -7.77 2.25
CA ALA A 59 -18.38 -8.69 1.68
C ALA A 59 -19.00 -9.58 2.76
N THR A 60 -18.18 -10.14 3.66
CA THR A 60 -18.67 -10.96 4.78
C THR A 60 -19.61 -10.17 5.68
N GLN A 61 -19.28 -8.92 6.02
CA GLN A 61 -20.15 -8.06 6.83
C GLN A 61 -21.47 -7.73 6.12
N VAL A 62 -21.45 -7.53 4.79
CA VAL A 62 -22.67 -7.28 4.00
C VAL A 62 -23.56 -8.52 3.97
N GLU A 63 -22.99 -9.72 3.91
CA GLU A 63 -23.76 -10.96 4.06
C GLU A 63 -24.35 -11.09 5.47
N ASP A 64 -23.58 -10.79 6.53
CA ASP A 64 -24.07 -10.80 7.91
C ASP A 64 -25.23 -9.80 8.10
N PHE A 65 -25.11 -8.61 7.51
CA PHE A 65 -26.18 -7.61 7.52
C PHE A 65 -27.46 -8.12 6.85
N TRP A 66 -27.33 -8.87 5.75
CA TRP A 66 -28.47 -9.49 5.09
C TRP A 66 -29.12 -10.58 5.94
N VAL A 67 -28.33 -11.37 6.68
CA VAL A 67 -28.87 -12.38 7.61
C VAL A 67 -29.73 -11.73 8.70
N GLU A 68 -29.34 -10.56 9.19
CA GLU A 68 -30.06 -9.84 10.24
C GLU A 68 -31.28 -9.08 9.72
N ASN A 69 -31.16 -8.41 8.57
CA ASN A 69 -32.14 -7.45 8.08
C ASN A 69 -32.98 -7.96 6.89
N GLN A 70 -32.64 -9.14 6.34
CA GLN A 70 -33.23 -9.71 5.12
C GLN A 70 -33.14 -8.82 3.88
N ALA A 71 -32.24 -7.83 3.92
CA ALA A 71 -31.97 -6.89 2.86
C ALA A 71 -30.49 -6.48 2.93
N TYR A 72 -29.90 -6.19 1.79
CA TYR A 72 -28.58 -5.56 1.74
C TYR A 72 -28.70 -4.05 2.04
N PRO A 73 -27.61 -3.39 2.44
CA PRO A 73 -27.59 -1.94 2.57
C PRO A 73 -28.08 -1.27 1.28
N THR A 74 -28.93 -0.27 1.41
CA THR A 74 -29.57 0.43 0.30
C THR A 74 -28.66 1.48 -0.33
N ASP A 75 -27.79 2.10 0.48
CA ASP A 75 -26.86 3.13 0.06
C ASP A 75 -25.54 3.09 0.85
N GLN A 76 -24.61 3.98 0.48
CA GLN A 76 -23.31 4.10 1.14
C GLN A 76 -23.42 4.43 2.63
N THR A 77 -24.43 5.21 3.05
CA THR A 77 -24.59 5.64 4.45
C THR A 77 -24.92 4.45 5.34
N GLU A 78 -25.84 3.60 4.87
CA GLU A 78 -26.21 2.37 5.58
C GLU A 78 -25.05 1.38 5.60
N PHE A 79 -24.30 1.28 4.49
CA PHE A 79 -23.07 0.49 4.43
C PHE A 79 -22.02 0.97 5.45
N ASP A 80 -21.75 2.28 5.52
CA ASP A 80 -20.78 2.85 6.46
C ASP A 80 -21.24 2.67 7.93
N ALA A 81 -22.55 2.67 8.18
CA ALA A 81 -23.12 2.47 9.51
C ALA A 81 -22.90 1.06 10.08
N MET A 82 -22.51 0.08 9.23
CA MET A 82 -22.18 -1.28 9.66
C MET A 82 -20.86 -1.36 10.47
N GLY A 83 -20.13 -0.26 10.59
CA GLY A 83 -18.85 -0.24 11.31
C GLY A 83 -17.70 -0.77 10.47
N VAL A 84 -17.69 -0.40 9.19
CA VAL A 84 -16.69 -0.73 8.18
C VAL A 84 -15.28 -0.41 8.70
N ALA A 85 -14.56 -1.42 9.17
CA ALA A 85 -13.16 -1.30 9.55
C ALA A 85 -12.28 -1.34 8.29
N THR A 86 -11.68 -0.19 7.94
CA THR A 86 -10.81 -0.07 6.76
C THR A 86 -9.35 0.05 7.17
N SER A 87 -8.47 -0.58 6.42
CA SER A 87 -7.03 -0.38 6.55
C SER A 87 -6.67 1.05 6.13
N THR A 88 -5.61 1.61 6.71
CA THR A 88 -5.23 3.02 6.50
C THR A 88 -5.03 3.34 5.01
N GLY A 89 -5.76 4.36 4.53
CA GLY A 89 -5.69 4.82 3.15
C GLY A 89 -6.58 4.05 2.17
N ASN A 90 -7.26 2.98 2.61
CA ASN A 90 -8.28 2.31 1.80
C ASN A 90 -9.62 3.05 1.92
N THR A 91 -10.26 3.29 0.78
CA THR A 91 -11.60 3.87 0.67
C THR A 91 -12.48 2.93 -0.13
N PHE A 92 -13.77 2.84 0.22
CA PHE A 92 -14.73 1.95 -0.42
C PHE A 92 -15.98 2.69 -0.87
N VAL A 93 -16.41 2.43 -2.10
CA VAL A 93 -17.68 2.90 -2.65
C VAL A 93 -18.59 1.70 -2.84
N TYR A 94 -19.74 1.73 -2.20
CA TYR A 94 -20.78 0.73 -2.22
C TYR A 94 -21.93 1.17 -3.14
N THR A 95 -22.37 0.27 -4.00
CA THR A 95 -23.56 0.44 -4.82
C THR A 95 -24.43 -0.82 -4.76
N ASN A 96 -25.75 -0.61 -4.73
CA ASN A 96 -26.75 -1.68 -4.71
C ASN A 96 -27.77 -1.46 -5.84
N ASP A 97 -28.09 -2.52 -6.59
CA ASP A 97 -29.08 -2.48 -7.68
C ASP A 97 -30.41 -3.19 -7.34
N GLY A 98 -30.58 -3.58 -6.07
CA GLY A 98 -31.74 -4.30 -5.54
C GLY A 98 -31.66 -5.82 -5.66
N GLN A 99 -30.74 -6.36 -6.46
CA GLN A 99 -30.52 -7.81 -6.59
C GLN A 99 -29.09 -8.22 -6.23
N SER A 100 -28.15 -7.29 -6.31
CA SER A 100 -26.73 -7.48 -6.06
C SER A 100 -26.10 -6.18 -5.58
N TYR A 101 -24.91 -6.32 -5.00
CA TYR A 101 -24.11 -5.21 -4.55
C TYR A 101 -22.73 -5.25 -5.17
N THR A 102 -22.16 -4.07 -5.34
CA THR A 102 -20.79 -3.87 -5.79
C THR A 102 -20.06 -2.98 -4.80
N ILE A 103 -18.85 -3.39 -4.42
CA ILE A 103 -17.94 -2.62 -3.57
C ILE A 103 -16.68 -2.35 -4.39
N VAL A 104 -16.38 -1.08 -4.63
CA VAL A 104 -15.15 -0.64 -5.31
C VAL A 104 -14.20 -0.10 -4.26
N GLY A 105 -13.06 -0.74 -4.09
CA GLY A 105 -11.99 -0.32 -3.18
C GLY A 105 -10.87 0.40 -3.91
N THR A 106 -10.45 1.54 -3.37
CA THR A 106 -9.30 2.33 -3.84
C THR A 106 -8.33 2.59 -2.69
N ASN A 107 -7.07 2.91 -2.99
CA ASN A 107 -6.09 3.34 -1.99
C ASN A 107 -5.26 4.53 -2.48
N ASP A 108 -5.27 5.60 -1.68
CA ASP A 108 -4.63 6.89 -2.03
C ASP A 108 -3.10 6.85 -2.07
N ASN A 109 -2.46 5.79 -1.54
CA ASN A 109 -1.00 5.62 -1.51
C ASN A 109 -0.44 4.78 -2.68
N GLY A 110 -1.32 4.15 -3.47
CA GLY A 110 -0.98 3.32 -4.63
C GLY A 110 -1.44 3.91 -5.95
N ASP A 111 -2.65 4.47 -6.00
CA ASP A 111 -3.31 4.85 -7.25
C ASP A 111 -3.77 6.31 -7.25
N ALA A 112 -3.38 7.06 -8.28
CA ALA A 112 -3.85 8.42 -8.54
C ALA A 112 -5.28 8.48 -9.12
N ALA A 113 -6.09 7.44 -8.89
CA ALA A 113 -7.47 7.38 -9.36
C ALA A 113 -8.41 7.09 -8.19
N SER A 114 -8.75 8.15 -7.46
CA SER A 114 -9.91 8.21 -6.56
C SER A 114 -11.25 8.18 -7.33
N THR A 115 -11.27 7.54 -8.50
CA THR A 115 -12.44 7.39 -9.36
C THR A 115 -12.51 5.94 -9.82
N ALA A 116 -13.73 5.40 -9.88
CA ALA A 116 -14.06 3.98 -10.04
C ALA A 116 -13.41 3.20 -11.21
N GLU A 117 -12.62 3.85 -12.07
CA GLU A 117 -11.97 3.22 -13.24
C GLU A 117 -10.61 2.54 -12.96
N GLY A 118 -10.09 2.63 -11.74
CA GLY A 118 -8.84 1.95 -11.33
C GLY A 118 -8.93 1.11 -10.05
N GLY A 119 -10.11 1.03 -9.43
CA GLY A 119 -10.31 0.36 -8.15
C GLY A 119 -10.49 -1.15 -8.27
N ILE A 120 -10.14 -1.88 -7.20
CA ILE A 120 -10.41 -3.31 -7.11
C ILE A 120 -11.88 -3.47 -6.75
N THR A 121 -12.60 -4.29 -7.52
CA THR A 121 -14.04 -4.43 -7.40
C THR A 121 -14.43 -5.78 -6.79
N TYR A 122 -15.36 -5.77 -5.84
CA TYR A 122 -16.13 -6.94 -5.43
C TYR A 122 -17.54 -6.81 -5.99
N ASN A 123 -18.01 -7.80 -6.74
CA ASN A 123 -19.35 -7.82 -7.29
C ASN A 123 -20.04 -9.14 -6.92
N SER A 124 -21.16 -9.06 -6.19
CA SER A 124 -21.88 -10.24 -5.70
C SER A 124 -22.51 -11.06 -6.85
N ALA A 125 -22.96 -10.41 -7.94
CA ALA A 125 -23.53 -11.08 -9.12
C ALA A 125 -22.47 -11.83 -9.93
N ALA A 126 -21.25 -11.28 -10.00
CA ALA A 126 -20.14 -11.84 -10.77
C ALA A 126 -19.32 -12.91 -10.00
N GLY A 127 -19.74 -13.28 -8.79
CA GLY A 127 -19.08 -14.30 -7.99
C GLY A 127 -17.95 -13.79 -7.09
N GLY A 128 -17.91 -12.48 -6.79
CA GLY A 128 -17.04 -11.89 -5.78
C GLY A 128 -15.96 -10.96 -6.35
N LEU A 129 -14.73 -11.10 -5.87
CA LEU A 129 -13.61 -10.23 -6.26
C LEU A 129 -13.28 -10.35 -7.75
N GLN A 130 -13.19 -9.21 -8.42
CA GLN A 130 -12.80 -9.08 -9.81
C GLN A 130 -11.31 -8.73 -9.92
N PRO A 131 -10.65 -9.12 -11.04
CA PRO A 131 -9.25 -8.82 -11.28
C PRO A 131 -8.97 -7.32 -11.32
#